data_AF-A0A920RWY1-F1
#
_entry.id   AF-A0A920RWY1-F1
#
_cell.length_a   1.000
_cell.length_b   1.000
_cell.length_c   1.000
_cell.angle_alpha   90.00
_cell.angle_beta   90.00
_cell.angle_gamma   90.00
#
_symmetry.space_group_name_H-M   'P 1'
#
loop_
_entity.id
_entity.type
_entity.pdbx_description
1 polymer ?
#
loop_
_entity_poly.entity_id
_entity_poly.type
_entity_poly.pdbx_seq_one_letter_code
_entity_poly.pdbx_strand_id
1 'polypeptide(L)'
;MWLPFMEMGDTPGFMIYHSQSFKLANGWQDLPKDIYTYVEQNHPVYFKAPEKFLGMAANDNSWTYSKKIIDKRRKKAGLGLKTVFLRLIRYYLPG
;
A
#
# COMPACT_ATOMS: atom_id res chain seq x y z
N MET A 1 11.71 -8.90 9.00
CA MET A 1 10.40 -8.23 8.85
C MET A 1 10.14 -8.06 7.35
N TRP A 2 8.97 -8.49 6.87
CA TRP A 2 8.52 -8.38 5.46
C TRP A 2 7.47 -7.28 5.31
N LEU A 3 7.17 -6.88 4.08
CA LEU A 3 6.05 -5.98 3.80
C LEU A 3 4.74 -6.77 3.64
N PRO A 4 3.57 -6.17 3.92
CA PRO A 4 2.30 -6.90 3.93
C PRO A 4 1.97 -7.55 2.57
N PHE A 5 2.34 -6.90 1.46
CA PHE A 5 2.09 -7.42 0.12
C PHE A 5 2.85 -8.72 -0.20
N MET A 6 3.87 -9.06 0.59
CA MET A 6 4.63 -10.30 0.45
C MET A 6 3.88 -11.50 1.05
N GLU A 7 2.82 -11.26 1.83
CA GLU A 7 1.92 -12.30 2.39
C GLU A 7 2.63 -13.40 3.22
N MET A 8 3.81 -13.11 3.79
CA MET A 8 4.65 -14.10 4.49
C MET A 8 4.18 -14.49 5.90
N GLY A 9 3.05 -13.95 6.38
CA GLY A 9 2.49 -14.30 7.70
C GLY A 9 3.44 -13.96 8.84
N ASP A 10 3.92 -14.98 9.56
CA ASP A 10 4.91 -14.94 10.65
C ASP A 10 6.26 -15.58 10.24
N THR A 11 6.46 -15.88 8.96
CA THR A 11 7.63 -16.61 8.44
C THR A 11 8.89 -15.76 8.50
N PRO A 12 9.99 -16.18 9.17
CA PRO A 12 11.19 -15.37 9.29
C PRO A 12 11.78 -14.97 7.93
N GLY A 13 12.20 -13.70 7.81
CA GLY A 13 12.75 -13.16 6.57
C GLY A 13 13.45 -11.81 6.75
N PHE A 14 14.42 -11.55 5.86
CA PHE A 14 15.19 -10.32 5.79
C PHE A 14 14.72 -9.44 4.64
N MET A 15 14.81 -8.13 4.83
CA MET A 15 14.46 -7.15 3.81
C MET A 15 15.59 -6.16 3.66
N ILE A 16 16.04 -5.98 2.41
CA ILE A 16 17.11 -5.04 2.06
C ILE A 16 16.47 -3.96 1.21
N TYR A 17 16.59 -2.70 1.64
CA TYR A 17 16.17 -1.56 0.86
C TYR A 17 17.39 -0.94 0.19
N HIS A 18 17.30 -0.75 -1.12
CA HIS A 18 18.24 0.04 -1.90
C HIS A 18 17.45 1.06 -2.69
N SER A 19 17.88 2.33 -2.63
CA SER A 19 17.29 3.40 -3.41
C SER A 19 18.38 4.25 -4.04
N GLN A 20 18.09 4.74 -5.25
CA GLN A 20 18.87 5.75 -5.92
C GLN A 20 17.99 6.99 -6.04
N SER A 21 18.57 8.15 -5.74
CA SER A 21 17.87 9.42 -5.84
C SER A 21 18.76 10.46 -6.52
N PHE A 22 18.12 11.33 -7.29
CA PHE A 22 18.76 12.46 -7.95
C PHE A 22 17.79 13.64 -7.94
N LYS A 23 18.34 14.85 -7.94
CA LYS A 23 17.53 16.07 -8.07
C LYS A 23 17.27 16.34 -9.55
N LEU A 24 16.04 16.70 -9.87
CA LEU A 24 15.63 17.15 -11.19
C LEU A 24 15.83 18.66 -11.25
N ALA A 25 16.80 19.14 -12.01
CA ALA A 25 17.15 20.55 -12.07
C ALA A 25 16.07 21.36 -12.83
N ASN A 26 15.52 20.78 -13.89
CA ASN A 26 14.48 21.38 -14.72
C ASN A 26 13.08 20.88 -14.37
N GLY A 27 12.88 20.25 -13.20
CA GLY A 27 11.59 19.72 -12.79
C GLY A 27 11.17 18.49 -13.60
N TRP A 28 9.90 18.40 -14.00
CA TRP A 28 9.35 17.21 -14.64
C TRP A 28 9.97 16.90 -16.01
N GLN A 29 10.57 17.89 -16.66
CA GLN A 29 11.23 17.78 -17.94
C GLN A 29 12.45 16.85 -17.90
N ASP A 30 13.06 16.67 -16.73
CA ASP A 30 14.19 15.77 -16.52
C ASP A 30 13.75 14.32 -16.21
N LEU A 31 12.44 14.05 -16.12
CA LEU A 31 11.95 12.69 -15.90
C LEU A 31 12.15 11.84 -17.18
N PRO A 32 12.55 10.56 -17.04
CA PRO A 32 12.47 9.61 -18.14
C PRO A 32 11.06 9.58 -18.74
N LYS A 33 10.97 9.56 -20.07
CA LYS A 33 9.72 9.69 -20.81
C LYS A 33 8.65 8.69 -20.35
N ASP A 34 9.04 7.45 -20.12
CA ASP A 34 8.14 6.38 -19.70
C ASP A 34 7.51 6.66 -18.32
N ILE A 35 8.30 7.20 -17.39
CA ILE A 35 7.82 7.60 -16.05
C ILE A 35 6.87 8.77 -16.19
N TYR A 36 7.23 9.80 -16.97
CA TYR A 36 6.39 10.96 -17.19
C TYR A 36 5.02 10.55 -17.75
N THR A 37 5.01 9.78 -18.85
CA THR A 37 3.78 9.35 -19.52
C THR A 37 2.91 8.48 -18.62
N TYR A 38 3.52 7.56 -17.86
CA TYR A 38 2.76 6.75 -16.91
C TYR A 38 2.11 7.59 -15.81
N VAL A 39 2.86 8.52 -15.21
CA VAL A 39 2.35 9.39 -14.13
C VAL A 39 1.26 10.32 -14.66
N GLU A 40 1.43 10.88 -15.85
CA GLU A 40 0.44 11.74 -16.50
C GLU A 40 -0.90 11.02 -16.73
N GLN A 41 -0.86 9.79 -17.22
CA GLN A 41 -2.08 9.04 -17.53
C GLN A 41 -2.79 8.49 -16.29
N ASN A 42 -2.04 8.07 -15.27
CA ASN A 42 -2.58 7.30 -14.15
C ASN A 42 -2.66 8.08 -12.83
N HIS A 43 -1.75 9.04 -12.62
CA HIS A 43 -1.57 9.75 -11.35
C HIS A 43 -1.18 11.23 -11.52
N PRO A 44 -1.96 12.03 -12.29
CA PRO A 44 -1.62 13.43 -12.60
C PRO A 44 -1.56 14.33 -11.35
N VAL A 45 -2.15 13.90 -10.23
CA VAL A 45 -2.09 14.59 -8.94
C VAL A 45 -0.65 14.85 -8.46
N TYR A 46 0.31 14.01 -8.84
CA TYR A 46 1.71 14.18 -8.42
C TYR A 46 2.43 15.32 -9.15
N PHE A 47 1.84 15.91 -10.19
CA PHE A 47 2.33 17.16 -10.79
C PHE A 47 1.91 18.41 -10.02
N LYS A 48 1.09 18.29 -8.97
CA LYS A 48 0.77 19.43 -8.12
C LYS A 48 1.22 19.16 -6.70
N ALA A 49 2.16 19.96 -6.20
CA ALA A 49 2.54 19.92 -4.81
C ALA A 49 1.34 20.32 -3.92
N PRO A 50 1.15 19.68 -2.74
CA PRO A 50 0.13 20.09 -1.79
C PRO A 50 0.35 21.53 -1.32
N GLU A 51 -0.71 22.34 -1.27
CA GLU A 51 -0.63 23.75 -0.85
C GLU A 51 -0.43 23.91 0.67
N LYS A 52 -0.75 22.86 1.44
CA LYS A 52 -0.68 22.86 2.90
C LYS A 52 -0.10 21.54 3.39
N PHE A 53 0.67 21.62 4.47
CA PHE A 53 1.12 20.44 5.20
C PHE A 53 -0.06 19.80 5.92
N LEU A 54 -0.32 18.51 5.65
CA LEU A 54 -1.44 17.75 6.22
C LEU A 54 -1.05 16.95 7.47
N GLY A 55 0.18 17.07 7.96
CA GLY A 55 0.72 16.27 9.05
C GLY A 55 1.32 14.93 8.58
N MET A 56 2.18 14.34 9.41
CA MET A 56 2.88 13.09 9.10
C MET A 56 1.93 11.90 8.93
N ALA A 57 0.80 11.89 9.64
CA ALA A 57 -0.20 10.82 9.58
C ALA A 57 -0.94 10.75 8.24
N ALA A 58 -0.87 11.80 7.41
CA ALA A 58 -1.48 11.81 6.08
C ALA A 58 -0.64 11.05 5.04
N ASN A 59 0.65 10.81 5.31
CA ASN A 59 1.53 10.13 4.38
C ASN A 59 1.35 8.62 4.47
N ASP A 60 1.05 8.00 3.33
CA ASP A 60 1.11 6.56 3.19
C ASP A 60 2.56 6.11 2.96
N ASN A 61 2.93 4.96 3.53
CA ASN A 61 4.18 4.27 3.24
C ASN A 61 3.88 2.87 2.68
N SER A 62 4.93 2.16 2.23
CA SER A 62 4.78 0.83 1.64
C SER A 62 4.02 -0.14 2.54
N TRP A 63 4.13 0.00 3.86
CA TRP A 63 3.39 -0.83 4.81
C TRP A 63 1.90 -0.43 4.89
N THR A 64 1.59 0.84 5.18
CA THR A 64 0.21 1.31 5.39
C THR A 64 -0.64 1.12 4.13
N TYR A 65 -0.08 1.45 2.96
CA TYR A 65 -0.76 1.27 1.69
C TYR A 65 -1.03 -0.20 1.38
N SER A 66 -0.02 -1.07 1.52
CA SER A 66 -0.21 -2.51 1.26
C SER A 66 -1.24 -3.12 2.18
N LYS A 67 -1.21 -2.77 3.47
CA LYS A 67 -2.20 -3.21 4.46
C LYS A 67 -3.61 -2.76 4.05
N LYS A 68 -3.79 -1.49 3.66
CA LYS A 68 -5.08 -0.95 3.20
C LYS A 68 -5.66 -1.76 2.04
N ILE A 69 -4.84 -2.17 1.07
CA ILE A 69 -5.28 -3.01 -0.06
C ILE A 69 -5.68 -4.42 0.40
N ILE A 70 -4.88 -5.05 1.26
CA ILE A 70 -5.17 -6.41 1.78
C ILE A 70 -6.43 -6.41 2.62
N ASP A 71 -6.61 -5.43 3.50
CA ASP A 71 -7.80 -5.32 4.35
C ASP A 71 -9.07 -5.12 3.49
N LYS A 72 -8.97 -4.33 2.41
CA LYS A 72 -10.06 -4.19 1.43
C LYS A 72 -10.42 -5.52 0.77
N ARG A 73 -9.42 -6.34 0.38
CA ARG A 73 -9.63 -7.68 -0.19
C ARG A 73 -10.28 -8.63 0.82
N ARG A 74 -9.79 -8.68 2.06
CA ARG A 74 -10.34 -9.52 3.14
C ARG A 74 -11.79 -9.16 3.45
N LYS A 75 -12.11 -7.86 3.51
CA LYS A 75 -13.48 -7.38 3.70
C LYS A 75 -14.39 -7.84 2.56
N LYS A 76 -13.94 -7.73 1.30
CA LYS A 76 -14.69 -8.20 0.12
C LYS A 76 -14.93 -9.73 0.15
N ALA A 77 -13.96 -10.50 0.62
CA ALA A 77 -14.05 -11.95 0.74
C ALA A 77 -14.88 -12.43 1.95
N GLY A 78 -15.44 -11.53 2.77
CA GLY A 78 -16.12 -11.91 4.01
C GLY A 78 -15.19 -12.56 5.04
N LEU A 79 -13.88 -12.29 4.98
CA LEU A 79 -12.87 -12.82 5.91
C LEU A 79 -12.55 -11.82 7.03
N GLY A 80 -13.51 -11.00 7.41
CA GLY A 80 -13.38 -10.13 8.59
C GLY A 80 -13.36 -10.96 9.87
N LEU A 81 -12.68 -10.47 10.91
CA LEU A 81 -12.56 -11.16 12.21
C LEU A 81 -13.92 -11.64 12.75
N LYS A 82 -14.95 -10.78 12.65
CA LYS A 82 -16.33 -11.12 13.04
C LYS A 82 -16.93 -12.24 12.20
N THR A 83 -16.70 -12.23 10.89
CA THR A 83 -17.28 -13.22 9.97
C THR A 83 -16.62 -14.58 10.11
N VAL A 84 -15.30 -14.62 10.30
CA VAL A 84 -14.57 -15.87 10.58
C VAL A 84 -15.00 -16.45 11.92
N PHE A 85 -15.09 -15.61 12.96
CA PHE A 85 -15.55 -16.02 14.29
C PHE A 85 -16.98 -16.60 14.27
N LEU A 86 -17.92 -15.92 13.61
CA LEU A 86 -19.30 -16.41 13.44
C LEU A 86 -19.34 -17.73 12.65
N ARG A 87 -18.49 -17.90 11.63
CA ARG A 87 -18.39 -19.14 10.87
C ARG A 87 -17.86 -20.29 11.71
N LEU A 88 -16.85 -20.04 12.55
CA LEU A 88 -16.29 -21.04 13.46
C LEU A 88 -17.32 -21.44 14.53
N ILE A 89 -18.00 -20.49 15.17
CA ILE A 89 -19.08 -20.80 16.13
C ILE A 89 -20.14 -21.70 15.50
N ARG A 90 -20.62 -21.37 14.30
CA ARG A 90 -21.62 -22.17 13.58
C ARG A 90 -21.13 -23.57 13.24
N TYR A 91 -19.82 -23.77 13.03
CA TYR A 91 -19.25 -25.07 12.69
C TYR A 91 -19.00 -25.95 13.93
N TYR A 92 -18.68 -25.34 15.08
CA TYR A 92 -18.34 -26.04 16.32
C TYR A 92 -19.50 -26.21 17.31
N LEU A 93 -20.61 -25.49 17.11
CA LEU A 93 -21.86 -25.68 17.84
C LEU A 93 -22.96 -26.09 16.84
N PRO A 94 -23.04 -27.37 16.44
CA PRO A 94 -24.25 -27.88 15.82
C PRO A 94 -25.36 -27.83 16.90
N GLY A 95 -26.52 -27.30 16.53
CA GLY A 95 -27.69 -27.21 17.40
C GLY A 95 -28.17 -28.55 17.92
#